data_AF-A0A672LWD9-F1
#
_entry.id   AF-A0A672LWD9-F1
#
_cell.length_a   1.000
_cell.length_b   1.000
_cell.length_c   1.000
_cell.angle_alpha   90.00
_cell.angle_beta   90.00
_cell.angle_gamma   90.00
#
_symmetry.space_group_name_H-M   'P 1'
#
loop_
_entity.id
_entity.type
_entity.pdbx_description
1 polymer ?
#
loop_
_entity_poly.entity_id
_entity_poly.type
_entity_poly.pdbx_seq_one_letter_code
_entity_poly.pdbx_strand_id
1 'polypeptide(L)' 'LLGSKIISRTAKFLSTSRKRLKAMESLIGLIQNFPYEDPKYEKLQENMERLRAKFRQVCSLLNVATDFKEYIRGSTGMSF' A
#
# COMPACT_ATOMS: atom_id res chain seq x y z
N LEU A 1 3.23 -31.66 -22.01
CA LEU A 1 2.45 -31.45 -20.76
C LEU A 1 3.26 -30.76 -19.64
N LEU A 2 4.49 -31.21 -19.32
CA LEU A 2 5.31 -30.60 -18.25
C LEU A 2 5.77 -29.16 -18.60
N GLY A 3 6.23 -28.94 -19.84
CA GLY A 3 6.65 -27.61 -20.31
C GLY A 3 5.54 -26.54 -20.24
N SER A 4 4.31 -26.89 -20.64
CA SER A 4 3.15 -25.98 -20.55
C SER A 4 2.82 -25.56 -19.12
N LYS A 5 2.96 -26.48 -18.14
CA LYS A 5 2.78 -26.17 -16.71
C LYS A 5 3.86 -25.22 -16.19
N ILE A 6 5.11 -25.37 -16.61
CA ILE A 6 6.22 -24.49 -16.21
C ILE A 6 6.00 -23.08 -16.76
N ILE A 7 5.69 -22.96 -18.06
CA ILE A 7 5.41 -21.66 -18.70
C ILE A 7 4.26 -20.93 -17.99
N SER A 8 3.18 -21.65 -17.67
CA SER A 8 2.03 -21.09 -16.95
C SER A 8 2.41 -20.57 -15.55
N ARG A 9 3.23 -21.31 -14.80
CA ARG A 9 3.71 -20.90 -13.47
C ARG A 9 4.58 -19.65 -13.54
N THR A 10 5.52 -19.59 -14.47
CA THR A 10 6.40 -18.43 -14.67
C THR A 10 5.60 -17.19 -15.09
N ALA A 11 4.64 -17.35 -16.00
CA ALA A 11 3.75 -16.26 -16.41
C ALA A 11 2.94 -15.72 -15.22
N LYS A 12 2.39 -16.62 -14.39
CA LYS A 12 1.65 -16.25 -13.18
C LYS A 12 2.54 -15.47 -12.21
N PHE A 13 3.76 -15.95 -11.94
CA PHE A 13 4.72 -15.25 -11.08
C PHE A 13 5.04 -13.84 -11.57
N LEU A 14 5.45 -13.69 -12.84
CA LEU A 14 5.77 -12.38 -13.42
C LEU A 14 4.58 -11.42 -13.41
N SER A 15 3.36 -11.93 -13.62
CA SER A 15 2.14 -11.13 -13.55
C SER A 15 1.89 -10.59 -12.14
N THR A 16 2.08 -11.42 -11.10
CA THR A 16 1.91 -11.01 -9.70
C THR A 16 2.99 -10.02 -9.27
N SER A 17 4.25 -10.26 -9.65
CA SER A 17 5.37 -9.38 -9.32
C SER A 17 5.19 -7.99 -9.93
N ARG A 18 4.77 -7.90 -11.20
CA ARG A 18 4.47 -6.60 -11.84
C ARG A 18 3.31 -5.86 -11.18
N LYS A 19 2.26 -6.57 -10.78
CA LYS A 19 1.13 -5.97 -10.05
C LYS A 19 1.56 -5.40 -8.70
N ARG A 20 2.42 -6.12 -7.97
CA ARG A 20 3.00 -5.67 -6.69
C ARG A 20 3.85 -4.41 -6.89
N LEU A 21 4.76 -4.43 -7.86
CA LEU A 21 5.63 -3.29 -8.16
C LEU A 21 4.81 -2.03 -8.50
N LYS A 22 3.86 -2.14 -9.43
CA LYS A 22 2.99 -1.01 -9.82
C LYS A 22 2.17 -0.45 -8.65
N ALA A 23 1.72 -1.31 -7.73
CA ALA A 23 1.00 -0.87 -6.54
C ALA A 23 1.91 -0.08 -5.58
N MET A 24 3.16 -0.52 -5.40
CA MET A 24 4.17 0.18 -4.60
C MET A 24 4.57 1.52 -5.22
N GLU A 25 4.86 1.57 -6.52
CA GLU A 25 5.16 2.82 -7.23
C GLU A 25 4.02 3.83 -7.09
N SER A 26 2.77 3.36 -7.19
CA SER A 26 1.61 4.22 -7.01
C SER A 26 1.43 4.73 -5.57
N LEU A 27 1.84 3.95 -4.55
CA LEU A 27 1.85 4.40 -3.16
C LEU A 27 2.94 5.46 -2.93
N ILE A 28 4.15 5.20 -3.43
CA ILE A 28 5.28 6.15 -3.37
C ILE A 28 4.88 7.47 -4.02
N GLY A 29 4.21 7.44 -5.18
CA GLY A 29 3.71 8.63 -5.84
C GLY A 29 2.71 9.41 -4.99
N LEU A 30 1.83 8.76 -4.23
CA LEU A 30 0.91 9.48 -3.33
C LEU A 30 1.63 10.17 -2.17
N ILE A 31 2.72 9.57 -1.67
CA ILE A 31 3.52 10.13 -0.58
C ILE A 31 4.35 11.32 -1.09
N GLN A 32 5.08 11.12 -2.18
CA GLN A 32 5.99 12.14 -2.72
C GLN A 32 5.26 13.38 -3.25
N ASN A 33 4.05 13.22 -3.79
CA ASN A 33 3.26 14.34 -4.33
C ASN A 33 2.31 14.96 -3.30
N PHE A 34 2.43 14.58 -2.03
CA PHE A 34 1.59 15.14 -1.00
C PHE A 34 2.01 16.60 -0.72
N PRO A 35 1.09 17.57 -0.70
CA PRO A 35 1.42 18.99 -0.56
C PRO A 35 1.62 19.36 0.92
N TYR A 36 2.78 18.99 1.49
CA TYR A 36 3.11 19.23 2.90
C TYR A 36 3.19 20.72 3.27
N GLU A 37 3.46 21.59 2.30
CA GLU A 37 3.71 23.02 2.51
C GLU A 37 2.43 23.87 2.63
N ASP A 38 1.26 23.30 2.33
CA ASP A 38 -0.02 24.02 2.40
C ASP A 38 -0.85 23.63 3.64
N PRO A 39 -0.84 24.45 4.70
CA PRO A 39 -1.64 24.19 5.90
C PRO A 39 -3.16 24.31 5.67
N LYS A 40 -3.60 24.88 4.55
CA LYS A 40 -5.01 25.04 4.17
C LYS A 40 -5.42 24.05 3.08
N TYR A 41 -4.64 22.99 2.86
CA TYR A 41 -4.92 22.03 1.80
C TYR A 41 -6.29 21.35 1.97
N GLU A 42 -7.28 21.83 1.23
CA GLU A 42 -8.70 21.44 1.38
C GLU A 42 -8.93 19.95 1.13
N LYS A 43 -8.07 19.31 0.32
CA LYS A 43 -8.16 17.89 -0.03
C LYS A 43 -7.32 16.99 0.90
N LEU A 44 -6.85 17.51 2.03
CA LEU A 44 -6.08 16.77 3.02
C LEU A 44 -6.79 15.47 3.42
N GLN A 45 -8.05 15.57 3.81
CA GLN A 45 -8.86 14.42 4.23
C GLN A 45 -8.94 13.36 3.12
N GLU A 46 -9.34 13.77 1.90
CA GLU A 46 -9.49 12.89 0.73
C GLU A 46 -8.17 12.19 0.36
N ASN A 47 -7.07 12.94 0.30
CA ASN A 47 -5.76 12.37 -0.03
C ASN A 47 -5.27 11.41 1.04
N MET A 48 -5.51 11.70 2.32
CA MET A 48 -5.14 10.83 3.42
C MET A 48 -5.97 9.53 3.42
N GLU A 49 -7.26 9.60 3.08
CA GLU A 49 -8.09 8.40 2.87
C GLU A 49 -7.58 7.56 1.70
N ARG A 50 -7.27 8.21 0.56
CA ARG A 50 -6.69 7.55 -0.61
C ARG A 50 -5.35 6.89 -0.30
N LEU A 51 -4.48 7.58 0.45
CA LEU A 51 -3.18 7.06 0.91
C LEU A 51 -3.37 5.82 1.79
N ARG A 52 -4.27 5.89 2.79
CA ARG A 52 -4.58 4.74 3.68
C ARG A 52 -5.15 3.55 2.91
N ALA A 53 -6.07 3.80 1.97
CA ALA A 53 -6.63 2.75 1.12
C ALA A 53 -5.55 2.08 0.27
N LYS A 54 -4.65 2.89 -0.32
CA LYS A 54 -3.55 2.39 -1.14
C LYS A 54 -2.53 1.58 -0.33
N PHE A 55 -2.19 2.06 0.86
CA PHE A 55 -1.32 1.36 1.79
C PHE A 55 -1.88 -0.03 2.14
N ARG A 56 -3.17 -0.12 2.54
CA ARG A 56 -3.83 -1.40 2.81
C ARG A 56 -3.82 -2.33 1.61
N GLN A 57 -4.06 -1.80 0.41
CA GLN A 57 -3.97 -2.57 -0.83
C GLN A 57 -2.57 -3.16 -1.04
N VAL A 58 -1.51 -2.37 -0.85
CA VAL A 58 -0.12 -2.82 -0.98
C VAL A 58 0.20 -3.91 0.05
N CYS A 59 -0.17 -3.71 1.32
CA CYS A 59 0.04 -4.71 2.36
C CYS A 59 -0.66 -6.05 2.02
N SER A 60 -1.91 -6.00 1.55
CA SER A 60 -2.62 -7.20 1.10
C SER A 60 -1.91 -7.90 -0.07
N LEU A 61 -1.45 -7.15 -1.08
CA LEU A 61 -0.71 -7.70 -2.23
C LEU A 61 0.63 -8.36 -1.82
N LEU A 62 1.27 -7.85 -0.78
CA LEU A 62 2.54 -8.33 -0.23
C LEU A 62 2.37 -9.35 0.90
N ASN A 63 1.13 -9.71 1.28
CA ASN A 63 0.82 -10.56 2.43
C ASN A 63 1.40 -10.02 3.76
N VAL A 64 1.41 -8.70 3.93
CA VAL A 64 1.79 -8.04 5.17
C VAL A 64 0.52 -7.80 6.00
N ALA A 65 0.51 -8.28 7.24
CA ALA A 65 -0.60 -8.03 8.16
C ALA A 65 -0.70 -6.53 8.48
N THR A 66 -1.91 -5.98 8.44
CA THR A 66 -2.19 -4.58 8.81
C THR A 66 -2.95 -4.48 10.12
N ASP A 67 -2.81 -5.46 11.01
CA ASP A 67 -3.39 -5.36 12.34
C ASP A 67 -2.52 -4.42 13.19
N PHE A 68 -2.94 -3.17 13.25
CA PHE A 68 -2.30 -2.13 14.05
C PHE A 68 -2.87 -2.07 15.48
N LYS A 69 -3.69 -3.02 15.92
CA LYS A 69 -4.28 -2.99 17.27
C LYS A 69 -3.22 -2.93 18.36
N GLU A 70 -2.11 -3.65 18.20
CA GLU A 70 -0.96 -3.57 19.11
C GLU A 70 -0.33 -2.17 19.13
N TYR A 71 -0.21 -1.51 17.97
CA TYR A 71 0.33 -0.15 17.87
C TYR A 71 -0.58 0.90 18.53
N ILE A 72 -1.89 0.80 18.35
CA ILE A 72 -2.87 1.73 18.95
C ILE A 72 -3.02 1.50 20.47
N ARG A 73 -2.87 0.27 20.95
CA ARG A 73 -2.87 -0.03 22.40
C ARG A 73 -1.72 0.65 23.13
N GLY A 74 -0.58 0.87 22.48
CA GLY A 74 0.54 1.63 23.04
C GLY A 74 0.33 3.15 23.05
N SER A 75 -0.53 3.70 22.17
CA SER A 75 -0.73 5.14 22.03
C SER A 75 -1.83 5.72 22.94
N THR A 76 -2.64 4.88 23.61
CA THR A 76 -3.69 5.33 24.53
C THR A 76 -3.13 6.11 25.76
N GLY A 77 -1.81 6.06 26.00
CA GLY A 77 -1.13 6.84 27.04
C GLY A 77 -0.50 8.17 26.58
N MET A 78 -0.58 8.52 25.29
CA MET A 78 -0.02 9.76 24.73
C MET A 78 -1.17 10.65 24.24
N SER A 79 -1.97 11.15 25.19
CA SER A 79 -2.87 12.27 24.94
C SER A 79 -2.08 13.59 25.00
N PHE A 80 -2.30 14.47 24.03
CA PHE A 80 -1.97 15.89 24.14
C PHE A 80 -3.00 16.60 25.04
#